data_AF-A0A7S2A2E0-F1
#
_entry.id   AF-A0A7S2A2E0-F1
#
_cell.length_a   1.000
_cell.length_b   1.000
_cell.length_c   1.000
_cell.angle_alpha   90.00
_cell.angle_beta   90.00
_cell.angle_gamma   90.00
#
_symmetry.space_group_name_H-M   'P 1'
#
loop_
_entity.id
_entity.type
_entity.pdbx_description
1 polymer ?
#
loop_
_entity_poly.entity_id
_entity_poly.type
_entity_poly.pdbx_seq_one_letter_code
_entity_poly.pdbx_strand_id
1 'polypeptide(L)'
;IDKPDVRYVMHYSMPKSITHYYQESGRAGRDGDKADCILFYSYKDKKILEMMIRKTAKNQNNQSTRRKIDQLYSCLRYCENEFLCRRTMQLEFFGEKFDRSLCNKTCDNCRQGKIADRRDLTDVAK
;
A
#
# COMPACT_ATOMS: atom_id res chain seq x y z
N ILE A 1 17.76 -9.54 10.86
CA ILE A 1 16.66 -10.20 11.60
C ILE A 1 15.93 -11.10 10.62
N ASP A 2 16.00 -12.41 10.85
CA ASP A 2 15.50 -13.45 9.93
C ASP A 2 14.92 -14.61 10.76
N LYS A 3 13.76 -14.38 11.36
CA LYS A 3 13.01 -15.42 12.07
C LYS A 3 11.96 -15.97 11.10
N PRO A 4 11.97 -17.27 10.77
CA PRO A 4 11.14 -17.79 9.69
C PRO A 4 9.65 -17.87 10.05
N ASP A 5 9.34 -18.09 11.33
CA ASP A 5 8.03 -18.37 11.91
C ASP A 5 7.27 -17.13 12.40
N VAL A 6 7.46 -15.98 11.74
CA VAL A 6 6.69 -14.77 12.04
C VAL A 6 5.27 -14.88 11.48
N ARG A 7 4.27 -14.94 12.36
CA ARG A 7 2.85 -15.09 11.98
C ARG A 7 2.12 -13.79 11.67
N TYR A 8 2.59 -12.68 12.22
CA TYR A 8 1.93 -11.38 12.09
C TYR A 8 2.96 -10.29 11.86
N VAL A 9 2.71 -9.44 10.87
CA VAL A 9 3.35 -8.14 10.73
C VAL A 9 2.27 -7.07 10.73
N MET A 10 2.31 -6.19 11.71
CA MET A 10 1.32 -5.13 11.89
C MET A 10 1.98 -3.75 11.69
N HIS A 11 1.49 -3.00 10.71
CA HIS A 11 1.89 -1.62 10.49
C HIS A 11 0.89 -0.72 11.22
N TYR A 12 1.35 -0.06 12.27
CA TYR A 12 0.50 0.81 13.09
C TYR A 12 0.09 2.11 12.37
N SER A 13 0.86 2.52 11.36
CA SER A 13 0.59 3.72 10.55
C SER A 13 0.97 3.46 9.10
N MET A 14 0.46 4.31 8.21
CA MET A 14 0.71 4.17 6.77
C MET A 14 2.23 4.14 6.46
N PRO A 15 2.71 3.17 5.67
CA PRO A 15 4.09 3.14 5.20
C PRO A 15 4.43 4.33 4.29
N LYS A 16 5.72 4.65 4.18
CA LYS A 16 6.21 5.75 3.32
C LYS A 16 6.08 5.44 1.82
N SER A 17 6.07 4.16 1.46
CA SER A 17 5.93 3.68 0.09
C SER A 17 5.47 2.23 0.07
N ILE A 18 4.99 1.78 -1.10
CA ILE A 18 4.66 0.36 -1.32
C ILE A 18 5.90 -0.53 -1.22
N THR A 19 7.06 -0.05 -1.66
CA THR A 19 8.32 -0.78 -1.52
C THR A 19 8.65 -1.08 -0.06
N HIS A 20 8.51 -0.09 0.83
CA HIS A 20 8.75 -0.30 2.26
C HIS A 20 7.75 -1.31 2.83
N TYR A 21 6.46 -1.12 2.53
CA TYR A 21 5.42 -2.04 2.98
C TYR A 21 5.70 -3.48 2.54
N TYR A 22 6.03 -3.67 1.26
CA TYR A 22 6.33 -5.00 0.71
C TYR A 22 7.52 -5.66 1.41
N GLN A 23 8.61 -4.91 1.63
CA GLN A 23 9.79 -5.43 2.30
C GLN A 23 9.55 -5.76 3.78
N GLU A 24 8.78 -4.93 4.48
CA GLU A 24 8.47 -5.08 5.90
C GLU A 24 7.47 -6.22 6.13
N SER A 25 6.37 -6.24 5.38
CA SER A 25 5.35 -7.29 5.42
C SER A 25 5.88 -8.66 4.95
N GLY A 26 6.79 -8.68 3.97
CA GLY A 26 7.45 -9.91 3.48
C GLY A 26 8.41 -10.58 4.47
N ARG A 27 8.49 -10.07 5.71
CA ARG A 27 9.15 -10.77 6.82
C ARG A 27 8.26 -11.83 7.48
N ALA A 28 6.96 -11.79 7.23
CA ALA A 28 6.00 -12.78 7.73
C ALA A 28 6.08 -14.08 6.90
N GLY A 29 5.87 -15.24 7.53
CA GLY A 29 5.61 -16.50 6.82
C GLY A 29 6.75 -17.04 5.95
N ARG A 30 8.02 -16.84 6.34
CA ARG A 30 9.16 -17.33 5.54
C ARG A 30 9.34 -18.85 5.60
N ASP A 31 8.72 -19.49 6.59
CA ASP A 31 8.53 -20.95 6.67
C ASP A 31 7.50 -21.49 5.67
N GLY A 32 6.77 -20.63 4.96
CA GLY A 32 5.74 -21.01 3.97
C GLY A 32 4.35 -21.21 4.58
N ASP A 33 4.23 -21.19 5.90
CA ASP A 33 2.95 -21.26 6.58
C ASP A 33 2.19 -19.93 6.51
N LYS A 34 0.87 -20.01 6.71
CA LYS A 34 0.00 -18.82 6.68
C LYS A 34 0.48 -17.79 7.71
N ALA A 35 0.52 -16.54 7.25
CA ALA A 35 0.83 -15.38 8.07
C ALA A 35 -0.01 -14.20 7.59
N ASP A 36 -0.29 -13.26 8.50
CA ASP A 36 -1.12 -12.11 8.24
C ASP A 36 -0.31 -10.81 8.26
N CYS A 37 -0.54 -9.99 7.26
CA CYS A 37 0.02 -8.63 7.16
C CYS A 37 -1.13 -7.63 7.31
N ILE A 38 -1.12 -6.87 8.39
CA ILE A 38 -2.18 -5.94 8.77
C ILE A 38 -1.62 -4.52 8.71
N LEU A 39 -2.37 -3.61 8.09
CA LEU A 39 -2.03 -2.19 8.02
C LEU A 39 -3.19 -1.39 8.60
N PHE A 40 -2.91 -0.66 9.68
CA PHE A 40 -3.83 0.31 10.23
C PHE A 40 -3.67 1.62 9.45
N TYR A 41 -4.76 2.08 8.84
CA TYR A 41 -4.76 3.22 7.94
C TYR A 41 -5.55 4.38 8.51
N SER A 42 -4.96 5.57 8.48
CA SER A 42 -5.63 6.84 8.70
C SER A 42 -5.13 7.86 7.68
N TYR A 43 -6.05 8.60 7.04
CA TYR A 43 -5.68 9.69 6.13
C TYR A 43 -4.81 10.76 6.83
N LYS A 44 -4.89 10.88 8.16
CA LYS A 44 -4.05 11.80 8.94
C LYS A 44 -2.56 11.43 8.85
N ASP A 45 -2.22 10.14 8.73
CA ASP A 45 -0.84 9.67 8.63
C ASP A 45 -0.17 10.20 7.37
N LYS A 46 -0.91 10.26 6.24
CA LYS A 46 -0.43 10.84 4.99
C LYS A 46 0.04 12.28 5.18
N LYS A 47 -0.73 13.11 5.90
CA LYS A 47 -0.37 14.52 6.14
C LYS A 47 0.92 14.63 6.96
N ILE A 48 1.07 13.79 7.99
CA ILE A 48 2.26 13.76 8.84
C ILE A 48 3.50 13.36 8.01
N LEU A 49 3.39 12.29 7.22
CA LEU A 49 4.48 11.80 6.38
C LEU A 49 4.88 12.80 5.29
N GLU A 50 3.91 13.44 4.64
CA GLU A 50 4.17 14.49 3.66
C GLU A 50 4.91 15.68 4.30
N MET A 51 4.48 16.11 5.50
CA MET A 51 5.19 17.17 6.24
C MET A 51 6.63 16.75 6.57
N MET A 52 6.86 15.52 7.03
CA MET A 52 8.20 15.01 7.32
C MET A 52 9.11 14.98 6.08
N ILE A 53 8.58 14.56 4.92
CA ILE A 53 9.31 14.57 3.66
C ILE A 53 9.72 16.00 3.27
N ARG A 54 8.79 16.97 3.38
CA ARG A 54 9.06 18.37 3.03
C ARG A 54 10.05 19.03 4.00
N LYS A 55 9.94 18.75 5.31
CA LYS A 55 10.86 19.28 6.33
C LYS A 55 12.29 18.77 6.19
N THR A 56 12.45 17.52 5.74
CA THR A 56 13.78 16.91 5.53
C THR A 56 14.38 17.20 4.16
N ALA A 57 13.63 17.84 3.26
CA ALA A 57 14.11 18.20 1.95
C ALA A 57 15.07 19.40 2.02
N LYS A 58 16.33 19.22 1.59
CA LYS A 58 17.28 20.34 1.42
C LYS A 58 16.77 21.38 0.41
N ASN A 59 16.03 20.93 -0.60
CA ASN A 59 15.33 21.78 -1.56
C ASN A 59 14.01 21.09 -1.94
N GLN A 60 12.88 21.80 -1.75
CA GLN A 60 11.55 21.25 -2.01
C GLN A 60 11.30 20.97 -3.50
N ASN A 61 12.00 21.68 -4.39
CA ASN A 61 11.90 21.50 -5.84
C ASN A 61 12.84 20.43 -6.41
N ASN A 62 13.65 19.77 -5.56
CA ASN A 62 14.54 18.70 -6.01
C ASN A 62 13.72 17.47 -6.46
N GLN A 63 14.14 16.87 -7.57
CA GLN A 63 13.60 15.62 -8.11
C GLN A 63 13.48 14.50 -7.06
N SER A 64 14.43 14.39 -6.14
CA SER A 64 14.39 13.39 -5.06
C SER A 64 13.20 13.57 -4.10
N THR A 65 12.85 14.82 -3.76
CA THR A 65 11.68 15.15 -2.93
C THR A 65 10.39 14.77 -3.66
N ARG A 66 10.29 15.13 -4.95
CA ARG A 66 9.13 14.77 -5.80
C ARG A 66 8.91 13.25 -5.84
N ARG A 67 9.97 12.48 -6.10
CA ARG A 67 9.92 11.00 -6.10
C ARG A 67 9.41 10.42 -4.78
N LYS A 68 9.83 10.96 -3.63
CA LYS A 68 9.35 10.51 -2.31
C LYS A 68 7.85 10.79 -2.13
N ILE A 69 7.38 11.93 -2.61
CA ILE A 69 5.96 12.30 -2.59
C ILE A 69 5.15 11.38 -3.51
N ASP A 70 5.65 11.07 -4.72
CA ASP A 70 4.98 10.15 -5.65
C ASP A 70 4.86 8.73 -5.07
N GLN A 71 5.90 8.27 -4.36
CA GLN A 71 5.88 7.00 -3.63
C GLN A 71 4.85 7.00 -2.50
N LEU A 72 4.74 8.09 -1.75
CA LEU A 72 3.73 8.25 -0.70
C LEU A 72 2.32 8.18 -1.30
N TYR A 73 2.06 8.88 -2.41
CA TYR A 73 0.77 8.83 -3.10
C TYR A 73 0.44 7.45 -3.67
N SER A 74 1.45 6.68 -4.09
CA SER A 74 1.26 5.28 -4.49
C SER A 74 0.81 4.41 -3.31
N CYS A 75 1.39 4.63 -2.13
CA CYS A 75 0.97 3.94 -0.92
C CYS A 75 -0.43 4.38 -0.44
N LEU A 76 -0.75 5.67 -0.58
CA LEU A 76 -2.10 6.17 -0.32
C LEU A 76 -3.14 5.48 -1.22
N ARG A 77 -2.86 5.39 -2.54
CA ARG A 77 -3.73 4.67 -3.49
C ARG A 77 -3.91 3.21 -3.09
N TYR A 78 -2.86 2.55 -2.61
CA TYR A 78 -2.98 1.19 -2.11
C TYR A 78 -3.91 1.11 -0.92
N CYS A 79 -3.81 2.00 0.07
CA CYS A 79 -4.66 1.97 1.27
C CYS A 79 -6.13 2.28 0.96
N GLU A 80 -6.39 3.30 0.14
CA GLU A 80 -7.74 3.79 -0.20
C GLU A 80 -8.50 2.87 -1.17
N ASN A 81 -7.81 2.01 -1.91
CA ASN A 81 -8.49 1.15 -2.87
C ASN A 81 -9.18 -0.03 -2.17
N GLU A 82 -10.50 -0.13 -2.32
CA GLU A 82 -11.31 -1.20 -1.72
C GLU A 82 -11.74 -2.29 -2.72
N PHE A 83 -11.34 -2.18 -3.99
CA PHE A 83 -11.90 -2.99 -5.10
C PHE A 83 -10.86 -3.92 -5.76
N LEU A 84 -9.64 -3.44 -5.96
CA LEU A 84 -8.55 -4.17 -6.61
C LEU A 84 -7.90 -5.16 -5.64
N CYS A 85 -7.43 -6.29 -6.15
CA CYS A 85 -6.69 -7.27 -5.35
C CYS A 85 -5.40 -6.64 -4.79
N ARG A 86 -5.14 -6.79 -3.49
CA ARG A 86 -3.92 -6.28 -2.84
C ARG A 86 -2.64 -6.83 -3.46
N ARG A 87 -2.65 -8.06 -3.99
CA ARG A 87 -1.50 -8.66 -4.69
C ARG A 87 -1.30 -8.06 -6.07
N THR A 88 -2.37 -7.89 -6.84
CA THR A 88 -2.32 -7.21 -8.14
C THR A 88 -1.72 -5.82 -7.97
N MET A 89 -2.21 -5.03 -7.02
CA MET A 89 -1.69 -3.67 -6.79
C MET A 89 -0.21 -3.65 -6.36
N GLN A 90 0.22 -4.59 -5.52
CA GLN A 90 1.62 -4.67 -5.08
C GLN A 90 2.55 -5.07 -6.23
N LEU A 91 2.19 -6.10 -6.99
CA LEU A 91 3.02 -6.64 -8.07
C LEU A 91 3.06 -5.68 -9.26
N GLU A 92 1.93 -5.05 -9.61
CA GLU A 92 1.87 -4.03 -10.66
C GLU A 92 2.76 -2.82 -10.36
N PHE A 93 2.90 -2.44 -9.08
CA PHE A 93 3.83 -1.40 -8.66
C PHE A 93 5.30 -1.72 -9.02
N PHE A 94 5.67 -3.00 -9.09
CA PHE A 94 6.99 -3.46 -9.52
C PHE A 94 7.06 -3.83 -11.02
N GLY A 95 6.00 -3.56 -11.78
CA GLY A 95 5.91 -3.90 -13.20
C GLY A 95 5.54 -5.36 -13.47
N GLU A 96 5.12 -6.10 -12.44
CA GLU A 96 4.71 -7.49 -12.56
C GLU A 96 3.19 -7.63 -12.72
N LYS A 97 2.75 -8.60 -13.53
CA LYS A 97 1.33 -8.91 -13.71
C LYS A 97 0.93 -10.06 -12.81
N PHE A 98 -0.22 -9.94 -12.16
CA PHE A 98 -0.78 -10.98 -11.30
C PHE A 98 -2.24 -11.22 -11.64
N ASP A 99 -2.59 -12.48 -11.93
CA ASP A 99 -3.98 -12.87 -12.12
C ASP A 99 -4.72 -12.87 -10.77
N ARG A 100 -5.73 -12.01 -10.67
CA ARG A 100 -6.62 -11.88 -9.51
C ARG A 100 -7.24 -13.22 -9.09
N SER A 101 -7.48 -14.14 -10.03
CA SER A 101 -8.05 -15.46 -9.75
C SER A 101 -7.19 -16.26 -8.75
N LEU A 102 -5.86 -16.12 -8.84
CA LEU A 102 -4.87 -16.81 -8.00
C LEU A 102 -4.81 -16.27 -6.56
N CYS A 103 -5.49 -15.15 -6.27
CA CYS A 103 -5.54 -14.61 -4.91
C CYS A 103 -6.30 -15.54 -3.95
N ASN A 104 -7.26 -16.33 -4.45
CA ASN A 104 -8.03 -17.29 -3.64
C ASN A 104 -8.64 -16.68 -2.36
N LYS A 105 -9.15 -15.45 -2.45
CA LYS A 105 -9.76 -14.68 -1.34
C LYS A 105 -8.86 -14.50 -0.10
N THR A 106 -7.54 -14.52 -0.27
CA THR A 106 -6.58 -14.37 0.84
C THR A 106 -6.15 -12.92 1.12
N CYS A 107 -6.70 -11.93 0.42
CA CYS A 107 -6.61 -10.52 0.83
C CYS A 107 -8.00 -9.96 1.14
N ASP A 108 -8.06 -8.92 1.94
CA ASP A 108 -9.28 -8.22 2.35
C ASP A 108 -10.18 -7.80 1.18
N ASN A 109 -9.65 -7.15 0.16
CA ASN A 109 -10.43 -6.69 -1.00
C ASN A 109 -11.08 -7.84 -1.77
N CYS A 110 -10.33 -8.93 -2.01
CA CYS A 110 -10.87 -10.13 -2.66
C CYS A 110 -11.85 -10.89 -1.78
N ARG A 111 -11.68 -10.85 -0.46
CA ARG A 111 -12.58 -11.47 0.51
C ARG A 111 -13.90 -10.70 0.61
N GLN A 112 -13.85 -9.36 0.59
CA GLN A 112 -15.03 -8.51 0.65
C GLN A 112 -15.81 -8.52 -0.65
N GLY A 113 -15.12 -8.55 -1.80
CA GLY A 113 -15.76 -8.73 -3.11
C GLY A 113 -16.66 -7.56 -3.52
N LYS A 114 -16.35 -6.32 -3.09
CA LYS A 114 -17.08 -5.11 -3.49
C LYS A 114 -17.11 -4.99 -5.02
N ILE A 115 -18.29 -4.69 -5.55
CA ILE A 115 -18.50 -4.39 -6.97
C ILE A 115 -18.38 -2.87 -7.14
N ALA A 116 -17.51 -2.42 -8.03
CA ALA A 116 -17.33 -1.01 -8.31
C ALA A 116 -18.48 -0.52 -9.20
N ASP A 117 -19.09 0.60 -8.80
CA ASP A 117 -20.04 1.35 -9.62
C ASP A 117 -19.34 2.62 -10.14
N ARG A 118 -19.30 2.80 -11.46
CA ARG A 118 -18.62 3.94 -12.09
C ARG A 118 -19.64 5.05 -12.31
N ARG A 119 -19.48 6.13 -11.55
CA ARG A 119 -20.31 7.33 -11.69
C ARG A 119 -19.51 8.47 -12.27
N ASP A 120 -20.14 9.25 -13.14
CA ASP A 120 -19.62 10.54 -13.57
C ASP A 120 -19.98 11.59 -12.51
N LEU A 121 -18.95 12.25 -11.97
CA LEU A 121 -19.09 13.31 -10.97
C LEU A 121 -18.57 14.66 -11.50
N THR A 122 -18.41 14.81 -12.82
CA THR A 122 -17.85 16.01 -13.46
C THR A 122 -18.57 17.28 -13.03
N ASP A 123 -19.91 17.26 -12.94
CA ASP A 123 -20.68 18.44 -12.54
C ASP A 123 -20.62 18.74 -11.04
N VAL A 124 -20.33 17.75 -10.20
CA VAL A 124 -20.15 17.95 -8.74
C VAL A 124 -18.77 18.54 -8.43
N ALA A 125 -17.79 18.32 -9.29
CA ALA A 125 -16.40 18.74 -9.09
C ALA A 125 -16.08 20.14 -9.65
N LYS A 126 -17.00 20.76 -10.40
CA LYS A 126 -16.91 22.16 -10.85
C LYS A 126 -17.12 23.12 -9.69
#